data_AF-A0A4Q7P725-F1
#
_entry.id   AF-A0A4Q7P725-F1
#
_cell.length_a   1.000
_cell.length_b   1.000
_cell.length_c   1.000
_cell.angle_alpha   90.00
_cell.angle_beta   90.00
_cell.angle_gamma   90.00
#
_symmetry.space_group_name_H-M   'P 1'
#
loop_
_entity.id
_entity.type
_entity.pdbx_description
1 polymer ?
#
loop_
_entity_poly.entity_id
_entity_poly.type
_entity_poly.pdbx_seq_one_letter_code
_entity_poly.pdbx_strand_id
1 'polypeptide(L)' 'MNKDLITQTLKTYFIEKGKDLKVIQRYLSIKHKLILDEKLLLKRLNSIN' A
#
# COMPACT_ATOMS: atom_id res chain seq x y z
N MET A 1 -1.48 6.29 18.50
CA MET A 1 -2.00 6.32 17.11
C MET A 1 -0.99 5.64 16.18
N ASN A 2 -0.98 4.30 16.13
CA ASN A 2 -0.14 3.58 15.18
C ASN A 2 -0.77 3.72 13.80
N LYS A 3 -0.20 4.59 12.97
CA LYS A 3 -0.59 4.69 11.57
C LYS A 3 -0.13 3.41 10.88
N ASP A 4 -1.09 2.60 10.43
CA ASP A 4 -0.88 1.36 9.67
C ASP A 4 0.06 1.62 8.48
N LEU A 5 1.20 0.91 8.44
CA LEU A 5 2.27 1.10 7.45
C LEU A 5 1.76 0.94 6.02
N ILE A 6 0.85 -0.02 5.79
CA ILE A 6 0.24 -0.27 4.48
C ILE A 6 -0.58 0.95 4.07
N THR A 7 -1.39 1.47 4.99
CA THR A 7 -2.21 2.66 4.79
C THR A 7 -1.38 3.89 4.47
N GLN A 8 -0.29 4.13 5.20
CA GLN A 8 0.64 5.22 4.89
C GLN A 8 1.27 5.04 3.50
N THR A 9 1.71 3.83 3.18
CA THR A 9 2.34 3.54 1.89
C THR A 9 1.36 3.76 0.74
N LEU A 10 0.11 3.32 0.89
CA LEU A 10 -0.94 3.56 -0.11
C LEU A 10 -1.24 5.05 -0.26
N LYS A 11 -1.35 5.82 0.84
CA LYS A 11 -1.54 7.28 0.75
C LYS A 11 -0.39 7.97 0.01
N THR A 12 0.85 7.73 0.44
CA THR A 12 2.01 8.42 -0.14
C THR A 12 2.34 7.99 -1.56
N TYR A 13 2.22 6.71 -1.90
CA TYR A 13 2.64 6.23 -3.21
C TYR A 13 1.50 6.09 -4.21
N PHE A 14 0.32 5.64 -3.79
CA PHE A 14 -0.83 5.50 -4.69
C PHE A 14 -1.54 6.86 -4.87
N ILE A 15 -1.99 7.47 -3.78
CA ILE A 15 -2.83 8.68 -3.83
C ILE A 15 -1.99 9.92 -4.20
N GLU A 16 -0.91 10.19 -3.47
CA GLU A 16 -0.13 11.42 -3.68
C GLU A 16 0.78 11.36 -4.92
N LYS A 17 1.31 10.17 -5.26
CA LYS A 17 2.32 10.01 -6.33
C LYS A 17 1.81 9.27 -7.56
N GLY A 18 0.57 8.78 -7.56
CA GLY A 18 -0.04 8.07 -8.70
C GLY A 18 0.69 6.78 -9.10
N LYS A 19 1.35 6.08 -8.16
CA LYS A 19 2.05 4.82 -8.46
C LYS A 19 1.07 3.66 -8.56
N ASP A 20 1.40 2.72 -9.44
CA ASP A 20 0.64 1.48 -9.60
C ASP A 20 0.75 0.57 -8.36
N LEU A 21 -0.32 -0.19 -8.10
CA LEU A 21 -0.39 -1.12 -6.96
C LEU A 21 0.68 -2.19 -7.00
N LYS A 22 1.09 -2.69 -8.17
CA LYS A 22 2.17 -3.69 -8.31
C LYS A 22 3.51 -3.13 -7.85
N VAL A 23 3.77 -1.85 -8.11
CA VAL A 23 4.98 -1.17 -7.63
C VAL A 23 4.97 -1.07 -6.11
N ILE A 24 3.82 -0.72 -5.54
CA ILE A 24 3.64 -0.59 -4.09
C ILE A 24 3.75 -1.96 -3.40
N GLN A 25 3.14 -2.99 -3.98
CA GLN A 25 3.23 -4.38 -3.51
C GLN A 25 4.69 -4.84 -3.48
N ARG A 26 5.44 -4.61 -4.57
CA ARG A 26 6.86 -4.94 -4.65
C ARG A 26 7.68 -4.17 -3.61
N TYR A 27 7.40 -2.89 -3.41
CA TYR A 27 8.05 -2.07 -2.39
C TYR A 27 7.83 -2.62 -0.97
N LEU A 28 6.58 -2.96 -0.63
CA LEU A 28 6.23 -3.54 0.66
C LEU A 28 6.90 -4.90 0.88
N SER A 29 6.96 -5.73 -0.17
CA SER A 29 7.65 -7.02 -0.11
C SER A 29 9.17 -6.87 0.09
N ILE A 30 9.83 -5.99 -0.66
CA ILE A 30 11.29 -5.86 -0.59
C ILE A 30 11.73 -5.16 0.70
N LYS A 31 11.15 -3.98 0.97
CA LYS A 31 11.61 -3.08 2.04
C LYS A 31 11.08 -3.47 3.40
N HIS A 32 9.83 -3.93 3.46
CA HIS A 32 9.14 -4.22 4.71
C HIS A 32 8.89 -5.72 4.94
N LYS A 33 9.33 -6.58 4.00
CA LYS A 33 9.10 -8.04 4.04
C LYS A 33 7.63 -8.43 4.17
N LEU A 34 6.74 -7.55 3.69
CA LEU A 34 5.30 -7.75 3.71
C LEU A 34 4.85 -8.29 2.35
N ILE A 35 4.55 -9.59 2.30
CA ILE A 35 3.93 -10.22 1.14
C ILE A 35 2.42 -10.03 1.29
N LEU A 36 1.85 -9.23 0.40
CA LEU A 36 0.43 -8.88 0.42
C LEU A 36 -0.16 -9.17 -0.95
N ASP A 37 -1.37 -9.67 -0.98
CA ASP A 37 -2.12 -9.80 -2.22
C ASP A 37 -2.56 -8.44 -2.75
N GLU A 38 -2.57 -8.30 -4.08
CA GLU A 38 -3.05 -7.09 -4.76
C GLU A 38 -4.51 -6.80 -4.38
N LYS A 39 -5.35 -7.85 -4.27
CA LYS A 39 -6.75 -7.74 -3.80
C LYS A 39 -6.86 -7.17 -2.38
N LEU A 40 -5.92 -7.51 -1.50
CA LEU A 40 -5.90 -6.98 -0.13
C LEU A 40 -5.51 -5.50 -0.12
N LEU A 41 -4.54 -5.10 -0.95
CA LEU A 41 -4.15 -3.70 -1.13
C LEU A 41 -5.30 -2.86 -1.70
N LEU A 42 -6.03 -3.39 -2.69
CA LEU A 42 -7.25 -2.76 -3.22
C LEU A 42 -8.33 -2.59 -2.14
N LYS A 43 -8.60 -3.63 -1.36
CA LYS A 43 -9.57 -3.55 -0.25
C LYS A 43 -9.18 -2.49 0.78
N ARG A 44 -7.88 -2.42 1.10
CA ARG A 44 -7.34 -1.39 2.00
C ARG A 44 -7.49 0.00 1.41
N LEU A 45 -7.19 0.19 0.12
CA LEU A 45 -7.36 1.46 -0.57
C LEU A 45 -8.82 1.94 -0.52
N ASN A 46 -9.78 1.04 -0.76
CA ASN A 46 -11.21 1.35 -0.66
C ASN A 46 -11.67 1.68 0.76
N SER A 47 -10.90 1.31 1.79
CA SER A 47 -11.18 1.65 3.20
C SER A 47 -10.49 2.96 3.63
N ILE A 48 -9.61 3.52 2.79
CA ILE A 48 -8.89 4.77 3.04
C ILE A 48 -9.68 5.98 2.53
N ASN A 49 -10.45 5.78 1.46
CA ASN A 49 -11.49 6.71 0.99
C ASN A 49 -12.75 6.60 1.86
#